data_AF-A0A654CCD9-F1
#
_entry.id   AF-A0A654CCD9-F1
#
_cell.length_a   1.000
_cell.length_b   1.000
_cell.length_c   1.000
_cell.angle_alpha   90.00
_cell.angle_beta   90.00
_cell.angle_gamma   90.00
#
_symmetry.space_group_name_H-M   'P 1'
#
loop_
_entity.id
_entity.type
_entity.pdbx_description
1 polymer ?
#
loop_
_entity_poly.entity_id
_entity_poly.type
_entity_poly.pdbx_seq_one_letter_code
_entity_poly.pdbx_strand_id
1 'polypeptide(L)'
;MQDYIVFGNGYLEPVRGVLGNTLALRHAMARYTRRGLVDGDYWWVPGVKDATQLAPGVVHLAMPDVNQELYGVPEYLSALQAALLNEAATLFRRRYYLNGSHAGYILYATGDIDVKDTDAIKAAMKASKGPGNFRNMFVHAPNGKDGSIKIIPIAEVGAKDEFLGIKNATQADVMAAHRVPPQLLGIVPAQGSAFGNPKDATAMFFELEIEPIQAAFLEVNDRLGQEVIRFRPRTVSA
;
A
#
# COMPACT_ATOMS: atom_id res chain seq x y z
N MET A 1 3.04 8.07 -17.07
CA MET A 1 3.98 7.28 -16.24
C MET A 1 3.30 6.70 -15.01
N GLN A 2 2.67 7.49 -14.13
CA GLN A 2 2.08 6.95 -12.89
C GLN A 2 1.06 5.83 -13.14
N ASP A 3 0.16 6.00 -14.11
CA ASP A 3 -0.80 4.94 -14.47
C ASP A 3 -0.13 3.64 -14.93
N TYR A 4 0.96 3.74 -15.70
CA TYR A 4 1.71 2.58 -16.17
C TYR A 4 2.29 1.79 -14.98
N ILE A 5 2.84 2.47 -13.98
CA ILE A 5 3.42 1.84 -12.78
C ILE A 5 2.34 1.30 -11.84
N VAL A 6 1.25 2.06 -11.62
CA VAL A 6 0.21 1.74 -10.63
C VAL A 6 -0.78 0.70 -11.17
N PHE A 7 -1.21 0.83 -12.42
CA PHE A 7 -2.23 -0.03 -13.01
C PHE A 7 -1.65 -1.07 -13.97
N GLY A 8 -0.34 -1.03 -14.28
CA GLY A 8 0.24 -1.83 -15.35
C GLY A 8 -0.18 -1.38 -16.76
N ASN A 9 -0.90 -0.26 -16.86
CA ASN A 9 -1.57 0.18 -18.08
C ASN A 9 -1.49 1.71 -18.21
N GLY A 10 -1.10 2.20 -19.38
CA GLY A 10 -1.10 3.62 -19.73
C GLY A 10 -1.80 3.86 -21.05
N TYR A 11 -2.70 4.84 -21.10
CA TYR A 11 -3.47 5.16 -22.30
C TYR A 11 -3.21 6.59 -22.75
N LEU A 12 -2.90 6.75 -24.04
CA LEU A 12 -2.68 8.04 -24.69
C LEU A 12 -3.60 8.14 -25.90
N GLU A 13 -4.51 9.10 -25.84
CA GLU A 13 -5.44 9.41 -26.93
C GLU A 13 -4.84 10.48 -27.85
N PRO A 14 -4.62 10.20 -29.14
CA PRO A 14 -4.14 11.21 -30.08
C PRO A 14 -5.26 12.20 -30.42
N VAL A 15 -5.03 13.46 -30.09
CA VAL A 15 -5.85 14.57 -30.55
C VAL A 15 -5.37 14.92 -31.95
N ARG A 16 -6.16 14.58 -32.97
CA ARG A 16 -5.82 14.80 -34.37
C ARG A 16 -6.34 16.14 -34.89
N GLY A 17 -5.54 16.82 -35.69
CA GLY A 17 -5.94 17.99 -36.45
C GLY A 17 -6.79 17.61 -37.67
N VAL A 18 -7.35 18.62 -38.34
CA VAL A 18 -8.17 18.44 -39.56
C VAL A 18 -7.41 17.71 -40.68
N LEU A 19 -6.09 17.90 -40.74
CA LEU A 19 -5.20 17.26 -41.72
C LEU A 19 -4.75 15.85 -41.30
N GLY A 20 -5.22 15.32 -40.16
CA GLY A 20 -4.90 13.98 -39.67
C GLY A 20 -3.60 13.87 -38.87
N ASN A 21 -2.83 14.96 -38.72
CA ASN A 21 -1.64 15.02 -37.89
C ASN A 21 -1.99 14.99 -36.38
N THR A 22 -1.17 14.33 -35.55
CA THR A 22 -1.35 14.35 -34.09
C THR A 22 -0.87 15.69 -33.54
N LEU A 23 -1.80 16.47 -32.99
CA LEU A 23 -1.50 17.77 -32.37
C LEU A 23 -1.09 17.63 -30.91
N ALA A 24 -1.69 16.69 -30.19
CA ALA A 24 -1.41 16.42 -28.79
C ALA A 24 -1.74 14.97 -28.44
N LEU A 25 -1.15 14.48 -27.35
CA LEU A 25 -1.54 13.23 -26.72
C LEU A 25 -2.22 13.54 -25.39
N ARG A 26 -3.50 13.19 -25.30
CA ARG A 26 -4.28 13.33 -24.08
C ARG A 26 -4.14 12.06 -23.25
N HIS A 27 -3.75 12.21 -21.99
CA HIS A 27 -3.75 11.11 -21.04
C HIS A 27 -5.19 10.70 -20.71
N ALA A 28 -5.51 9.42 -20.89
CA ALA A 28 -6.75 8.82 -20.40
C ALA A 28 -6.44 7.99 -19.14
N MET A 29 -7.09 8.32 -18.02
CA MET A 29 -6.83 7.63 -16.75
C MET A 29 -7.15 6.13 -16.84
N ALA A 30 -6.14 5.28 -16.61
CA ALA A 30 -6.25 3.84 -16.74
C ALA A 30 -7.34 3.23 -15.86
N ARG A 31 -7.63 3.83 -14.69
CA ARG A 31 -8.72 3.42 -13.80
C ARG A 31 -10.08 3.35 -14.50
N TYR A 32 -10.35 4.28 -15.42
CA TYR A 32 -11.65 4.44 -16.08
C TYR A 32 -11.63 4.02 -17.55
N THR A 33 -10.46 3.77 -18.14
CA THR A 33 -10.37 3.24 -19.50
C THR A 33 -10.65 1.73 -19.53
N ARG A 34 -11.44 1.27 -20.49
CA ARG A 34 -11.71 -0.14 -20.76
C ARG A 34 -11.48 -0.44 -22.23
N ARG A 35 -10.90 -1.60 -22.54
CA ARG A 35 -10.83 -2.11 -23.91
C ARG A 35 -12.21 -2.55 -24.37
N GLY A 36 -12.57 -2.21 -25.61
CA GLY A 36 -13.78 -2.64 -26.27
C GLY A 36 -13.71 -4.10 -26.72
N LEU A 37 -14.80 -4.59 -27.33
CA LEU A 37 -14.85 -5.94 -27.89
C LEU A 37 -14.06 -6.06 -29.20
N VAL A 38 -13.96 -4.96 -29.95
CA VAL A 38 -13.17 -4.87 -31.17
C VAL A 38 -11.77 -4.40 -30.79
N ASP A 39 -10.75 -4.99 -31.42
CA ASP A 39 -9.37 -4.57 -31.18
C ASP A 39 -9.15 -3.10 -31.57
N GLY A 40 -8.40 -2.38 -30.74
CA GLY A 40 -8.17 -0.94 -30.89
C GLY A 40 -9.30 -0.04 -30.37
N ASP A 41 -10.46 -0.57 -29.98
CA ASP A 41 -11.50 0.22 -29.34
C ASP A 41 -11.22 0.39 -27.85
N TYR A 42 -11.40 1.62 -27.37
CA TYR A 42 -11.32 1.94 -25.95
C TYR A 42 -12.49 2.82 -25.53
N TRP A 43 -12.90 2.64 -24.29
CA TRP A 43 -14.05 3.31 -23.70
C TRP A 43 -13.62 4.01 -22.42
N TRP A 44 -14.02 5.26 -22.29
CA TRP A 44 -13.94 6.00 -21.04
C TRP A 44 -15.20 5.75 -20.22
N VAL A 45 -15.05 5.13 -19.05
CA VAL A 45 -16.16 4.68 -18.20
C VAL A 45 -15.94 5.14 -16.74
N PRO A 46 -16.19 6.43 -16.42
CA PRO A 46 -16.11 6.93 -15.06
C PRO A 46 -17.30 6.46 -14.20
N GLY A 47 -18.41 6.10 -14.84
CA GLY A 47 -19.61 5.53 -14.26
C GLY A 47 -20.42 4.78 -15.30
N VAL A 48 -21.37 3.94 -14.87
CA VAL A 48 -22.13 3.02 -15.75
C VAL A 48 -22.91 3.75 -16.84
N LYS A 49 -23.39 4.98 -16.57
CA LYS A 49 -24.20 5.76 -17.52
C LYS A 49 -23.39 6.73 -18.39
N ASP A 50 -22.14 6.98 -18.04
CA ASP A 50 -21.29 8.01 -18.67
C ASP A 50 -20.22 7.40 -19.58
N ALA A 51 -20.47 6.19 -20.09
CA ALA A 51 -19.57 5.48 -20.96
C ALA A 51 -19.49 6.17 -22.33
N THR A 52 -18.30 6.66 -22.68
CA THR A 52 -18.03 7.31 -23.98
C THR A 52 -16.90 6.58 -24.68
N GLN A 53 -17.06 6.25 -25.96
CA GLN A 53 -15.99 5.68 -26.77
C GLN A 53 -14.89 6.73 -26.99
N LEU A 54 -13.63 6.34 -26.77
CA LEU A 54 -12.48 7.18 -27.07
C LEU A 54 -12.25 7.23 -28.59
N ALA A 55 -11.60 8.29 -29.05
CA ALA A 55 -11.27 8.42 -30.46
C ALA A 55 -10.40 7.24 -30.94
N PRO A 56 -10.54 6.78 -32.19
CA PRO A 56 -9.70 5.71 -32.73
C PRO A 56 -8.20 6.05 -32.66
N GLY A 57 -7.38 5.03 -32.44
CA GLY A 57 -5.92 5.18 -32.39
C GLY A 57 -5.36 5.51 -31.01
N VAL A 58 -6.11 5.25 -29.94
CA VAL A 58 -5.56 5.26 -28.57
C VAL A 58 -4.37 4.31 -28.50
N VAL A 59 -3.24 4.83 -28.01
CA VAL A 59 -2.06 4.04 -27.73
C VAL A 59 -2.17 3.48 -26.32
N HIS A 60 -2.18 2.16 -26.22
CA HIS A 60 -2.17 1.43 -24.95
C HIS A 60 -0.77 0.85 -24.71
N LEU A 61 -0.10 1.41 -23.71
CA LEU A 61 1.11 0.85 -23.11
C LEU A 61 0.71 -0.11 -22.01
N ALA A 62 1.05 -1.39 -22.15
CA ALA A 62 0.75 -2.43 -21.17
C ALA A 62 2.05 -3.05 -20.67
N MET A 63 2.15 -3.24 -19.35
CA MET A 63 3.15 -4.14 -18.78
C MET A 63 2.88 -5.59 -19.23
N PRO A 64 3.87 -6.48 -19.24
CA PRO A 64 3.66 -7.88 -19.58
C PRO A 64 2.72 -8.57 -18.58
N ASP A 65 1.76 -9.34 -19.09
CA ASP A 65 0.91 -10.26 -18.32
C ASP A 65 1.04 -11.66 -18.94
N VAL A 66 1.15 -12.69 -18.09
CA VAL A 66 1.27 -14.09 -18.50
C VAL A 66 -0.09 -14.71 -18.83
N ASN A 67 -1.16 -14.18 -18.25
CA ASN A 67 -2.49 -14.80 -18.33
C ASN A 67 -3.34 -14.27 -19.50
N GLN A 68 -3.08 -13.04 -19.96
CA GLN A 68 -3.88 -12.38 -20.98
C GLN A 68 -3.03 -11.37 -21.78
N GLU A 69 -3.53 -11.02 -22.96
CA GLU A 69 -2.95 -10.01 -23.85
C GLU A 69 -3.78 -8.71 -23.86
N LEU A 70 -4.74 -8.59 -22.93
CA LEU A 70 -5.70 -7.49 -22.91
C LEU A 70 -5.26 -6.30 -22.06
N TYR A 71 -4.68 -6.56 -20.90
CA TYR A 71 -4.22 -5.57 -19.94
C TYR A 71 -2.87 -6.02 -19.38
N GLY A 72 -2.06 -5.04 -18.97
CA GLY A 72 -0.87 -5.32 -18.20
C GLY A 72 -1.14 -5.51 -16.71
N VAL A 73 -0.19 -6.16 -16.04
CA VAL A 73 -0.21 -6.38 -14.59
C VAL A 73 0.90 -5.57 -13.94
N PRO A 74 0.61 -4.78 -12.88
CA PRO A 74 1.65 -4.02 -12.20
C PRO A 74 2.56 -4.94 -11.40
N GLU A 75 3.87 -4.68 -11.45
CA GLU A 75 4.91 -5.53 -10.84
C GLU A 75 4.79 -5.65 -9.31
N TYR A 76 4.33 -4.57 -8.65
CA TYR A 76 4.17 -4.53 -7.20
C TYR A 76 3.06 -5.47 -6.69
N LEU A 77 2.23 -6.03 -7.58
CA LEU A 77 1.16 -6.96 -7.20
C LEU A 77 1.72 -8.18 -6.43
N SER A 78 2.96 -8.59 -6.75
CA SER A 78 3.70 -9.64 -6.05
C SER A 78 3.92 -9.34 -4.55
N ALA A 79 4.09 -8.07 -4.18
CA ALA A 79 4.28 -7.62 -2.80
C ALA A 79 3.00 -7.07 -2.14
N LEU A 80 1.82 -7.23 -2.76
CA LEU A 80 0.56 -6.70 -2.22
C LEU A 80 0.28 -7.24 -0.81
N GLN A 81 0.50 -8.53 -0.58
CA GLN A 81 0.28 -9.14 0.74
C GLN A 81 1.27 -8.60 1.78
N ALA A 82 2.52 -8.36 1.40
CA ALA A 82 3.50 -7.73 2.27
C ALA A 82 3.09 -6.29 2.63
N ALA A 83 2.63 -5.50 1.66
CA ALA A 83 2.14 -4.14 1.89
C ALA A 83 0.93 -4.11 2.84
N LEU A 84 -0.06 -4.99 2.63
CA LEU A 84 -1.23 -5.11 3.50
C LEU A 84 -0.86 -5.53 4.92
N LEU A 85 0.07 -6.48 5.06
CA LEU A 85 0.56 -6.90 6.37
C LEU A 85 1.32 -5.77 7.08
N ASN A 86 2.11 -4.99 6.34
CA ASN A 86 2.83 -3.82 6.84
C ASN A 86 1.87 -2.74 7.37
N GLU A 87 0.80 -2.47 6.62
CA GLU A 87 -0.28 -1.56 7.02
C GLU A 87 -0.98 -2.07 8.28
N ALA A 88 -1.38 -3.35 8.30
CA ALA A 88 -2.05 -3.98 9.43
C ALA A 88 -1.21 -3.90 10.71
N ALA A 89 0.09 -4.20 10.63
CA ALA A 89 1.02 -4.07 11.75
C ALA A 89 1.09 -2.62 12.29
N THR A 90 1.02 -1.64 11.40
CA THR A 90 1.06 -0.21 11.76
C THR A 90 -0.23 0.23 12.43
N LEU A 91 -1.38 -0.15 11.86
CA LEU A 91 -2.70 0.11 12.44
C LEU A 91 -2.86 -0.57 13.79
N PHE A 92 -2.35 -1.79 13.94
CA PHE A 92 -2.35 -2.51 15.21
C PHE A 92 -1.54 -1.73 16.26
N ARG A 93 -0.29 -1.35 15.97
CA ARG A 93 0.55 -0.56 16.89
C ARG A 93 -0.09 0.78 17.27
N ARG A 94 -0.74 1.46 16.33
CA ARG A 94 -1.47 2.71 16.59
C ARG A 94 -2.65 2.47 17.54
N ARG A 95 -3.47 1.44 17.28
CA ARG A 95 -4.60 1.06 18.16
C ARG A 95 -4.11 0.64 19.54
N TYR A 96 -3.02 -0.13 19.59
CA TYR A 96 -2.37 -0.56 20.82
C TYR A 96 -1.94 0.63 21.69
N TYR A 97 -1.29 1.63 21.06
CA TYR A 97 -0.88 2.85 21.75
C TYR A 97 -2.08 3.68 22.24
N LEU A 98 -3.09 3.89 21.37
CA LEU A 98 -4.29 4.65 21.73
C LEU A 98 -5.11 3.97 22.83
N ASN A 99 -5.16 2.64 22.88
CA ASN A 99 -5.90 1.89 23.88
C ASN A 99 -5.07 1.58 25.15
N GLY A 100 -3.84 2.11 25.23
CA GLY A 100 -2.98 2.07 26.42
C GLY A 100 -2.44 0.70 26.81
N SER A 101 -2.04 -0.13 25.84
CA SER A 101 -1.33 -1.39 26.13
C SER A 101 -2.14 -2.41 26.94
N HIS A 102 -3.41 -2.58 26.59
CA HIS A 102 -4.23 -3.65 27.14
C HIS A 102 -4.63 -4.62 26.03
N ALA A 103 -3.81 -5.64 25.76
CA ALA A 103 -4.40 -6.94 25.56
C ALA A 103 -5.37 -7.17 26.73
N GLY A 104 -6.64 -7.39 26.42
CA GLY A 104 -7.67 -7.49 27.44
C GLY A 104 -7.28 -8.46 28.55
N TYR A 105 -7.88 -8.30 29.72
CA TYR A 105 -7.70 -9.22 30.83
C TYR A 105 -9.01 -9.92 31.12
N ILE A 106 -8.92 -11.15 31.62
CA ILE A 106 -10.06 -11.88 32.15
C ILE A 106 -10.17 -11.52 33.63
N LEU A 107 -11.20 -10.76 33.99
CA LEU A 107 -11.55 -10.54 35.38
C LEU A 107 -12.30 -11.79 35.89
N TYR A 108 -11.62 -12.58 36.70
CA TYR A 108 -12.17 -13.76 37.35
C TYR A 108 -12.59 -13.39 38.77
N ALA A 109 -13.89 -13.46 39.05
CA ALA A 109 -14.44 -13.19 40.37
C ALA A 109 -15.16 -14.43 40.93
N THR A 110 -14.87 -14.80 42.17
CA THR A 110 -15.46 -15.92 42.91
C THR A 110 -15.96 -15.47 44.29
N GLY A 111 -17.17 -15.90 44.66
CA GLY A 111 -17.83 -15.55 45.91
C GLY A 111 -19.23 -14.96 45.69
N ASP A 112 -19.94 -14.70 46.79
CA ASP A 112 -21.28 -14.09 46.79
C ASP A 112 -21.17 -12.57 46.58
N ILE A 113 -20.95 -12.14 45.33
CA ILE A 113 -21.03 -10.73 44.93
C ILE A 113 -22.49 -10.45 44.52
N ASP A 114 -23.08 -9.38 45.03
CA ASP A 114 -24.43 -8.99 44.64
C ASP A 114 -24.51 -8.73 43.12
N VAL A 115 -25.68 -9.00 42.55
CA VAL A 115 -25.95 -8.79 41.11
C VAL A 115 -25.76 -7.31 40.76
N LYS A 116 -26.16 -6.39 41.66
CA LYS A 116 -25.99 -4.94 41.47
C LYS A 116 -24.52 -4.53 41.38
N ASP A 117 -23.68 -5.07 42.26
CA ASP A 117 -22.24 -4.76 42.28
C ASP A 117 -21.55 -5.39 41.06
N THR A 118 -21.97 -6.59 40.66
CA THR A 118 -21.49 -7.26 39.45
C THR A 118 -21.78 -6.43 38.19
N ASP A 119 -22.99 -5.86 38.08
CA ASP A 119 -23.37 -5.03 36.94
C ASP A 119 -22.71 -3.65 36.98
N ALA A 120 -22.49 -3.08 38.17
CA ALA A 120 -21.69 -1.86 38.33
C ALA A 120 -20.22 -2.07 37.91
N ILE A 121 -19.62 -3.21 38.28
CA ILE A 121 -18.27 -3.59 37.85
C ILE A 121 -18.23 -3.77 36.34
N LYS A 122 -19.19 -4.48 35.72
CA LYS A 122 -19.27 -4.61 34.26
C LYS A 122 -19.44 -3.26 33.56
N ALA A 123 -20.26 -2.37 34.10
CA ALA A 123 -20.48 -1.03 33.55
C ALA A 123 -19.22 -0.16 33.64
N ALA A 124 -18.53 -0.16 34.80
CA ALA A 124 -17.26 0.52 35.00
C ALA A 124 -16.17 -0.01 34.05
N MET A 125 -16.12 -1.34 33.87
CA MET A 125 -15.22 -2.02 32.93
C MET A 125 -15.53 -1.70 31.45
N LYS A 126 -16.80 -1.47 31.11
CA LYS A 126 -17.18 -1.05 29.75
C LYS A 126 -16.86 0.43 29.53
N ALA A 127 -17.01 1.26 30.56
CA ALA A 127 -16.67 2.68 30.54
C ALA A 127 -15.15 2.91 30.52
N SER A 128 -14.35 2.00 31.08
CA SER A 128 -12.88 2.09 31.06
C SER A 128 -12.25 1.73 29.69
N LYS A 129 -13.04 1.22 28.74
CA LYS A 129 -12.58 0.97 27.36
C LYS A 129 -12.52 2.28 26.57
N GLY A 130 -11.31 2.75 26.28
CA GLY A 130 -11.06 3.86 25.35
C GLY A 130 -9.80 4.66 25.67
N PRO A 131 -9.32 5.51 24.74
CA PRO A 131 -8.15 6.35 24.95
C PRO A 131 -8.33 7.25 26.19
N GLY A 132 -7.37 7.20 27.12
CA GLY A 132 -7.36 8.06 28.31
C GLY A 132 -8.20 7.58 29.51
N ASN A 133 -8.85 6.41 29.44
CA ASN A 133 -9.80 5.94 30.46
C ASN A 133 -9.22 4.94 31.50
N PHE A 134 -7.95 5.13 31.88
CA PHE A 134 -7.31 4.36 32.94
C PHE A 134 -7.72 4.91 34.31
N ARG A 135 -8.87 4.45 34.80
CA ARG A 135 -9.32 4.74 36.17
C ARG A 135 -9.03 3.53 37.05
N ASN A 136 -8.36 3.75 38.18
CA ASN A 136 -8.19 2.73 39.21
C ASN A 136 -9.58 2.31 39.72
N MET A 137 -9.86 1.00 39.73
CA MET A 137 -11.12 0.43 40.22
C MET A 137 -10.88 -0.17 41.60
N PHE A 138 -11.62 0.31 42.60
CA PHE A 138 -11.62 -0.24 43.95
C PHE A 138 -12.85 -1.13 44.13
N VAL A 139 -12.66 -2.36 44.59
CA VAL A 139 -13.76 -3.30 44.88
C VAL A 139 -13.63 -3.73 46.34
N HIS A 140 -14.70 -3.56 47.11
CA HIS A 140 -14.77 -3.98 48.51
C HIS A 140 -15.52 -5.32 48.60
N ALA A 141 -14.84 -6.38 49.04
CA ALA A 141 -15.39 -7.72 49.18
C ALA A 141 -15.27 -8.20 50.65
N PRO A 142 -16.26 -7.89 51.51
CA PRO A 142 -16.16 -8.08 52.97
C PRO A 142 -16.02 -9.55 53.43
N ASN A 143 -16.46 -10.53 52.61
CA ASN A 143 -16.32 -11.96 52.88
C ASN A 143 -15.44 -12.71 51.84
N GLY A 144 -14.62 -11.98 51.07
CA GLY A 144 -13.80 -12.57 50.01
C GLY A 144 -12.68 -13.45 50.57
N LYS A 145 -12.57 -14.69 50.07
CA LYS A 145 -11.36 -15.52 50.28
C LYS A 145 -10.21 -14.97 49.43
N ASP A 146 -8.98 -15.25 49.84
CA ASP A 146 -7.80 -14.80 49.10
C ASP A 146 -7.86 -15.28 47.64
N GLY A 147 -7.74 -14.35 46.69
CA GLY A 147 -7.95 -14.63 45.27
C GLY A 147 -9.40 -14.68 44.78
N SER A 148 -10.37 -14.12 45.52
CA SER A 148 -11.76 -13.95 45.10
C SER A 148 -11.93 -13.03 43.89
N ILE A 149 -11.00 -12.10 43.65
CA ILE A 149 -10.97 -11.27 42.44
C ILE A 149 -9.57 -11.36 41.88
N LYS A 150 -9.43 -11.94 40.69
CA LYS A 150 -8.16 -12.09 39.98
C LYS A 150 -8.28 -11.48 38.59
N ILE A 151 -7.29 -10.67 38.25
CA ILE A 151 -7.05 -10.26 36.87
C ILE A 151 -6.12 -11.31 36.29
N ILE A 152 -6.65 -12.14 35.38
CA ILE A 152 -5.84 -13.06 34.58
C ILE A 152 -5.47 -12.29 33.32
N PRO A 153 -4.21 -11.83 33.17
CA PRO A 153 -3.80 -11.20 31.92
C PRO A 153 -3.93 -12.24 30.81
N ILE A 154 -4.63 -11.89 29.72
CA ILE A 154 -4.47 -12.65 28.48
C ILE A 154 -3.06 -12.35 28.03
N ALA A 155 -2.18 -13.34 28.12
CA ALA A 155 -0.76 -13.17 27.86
C ALA A 155 -0.55 -12.42 26.53
N GLU A 156 -0.05 -11.19 26.64
CA GLU A 156 0.44 -10.36 25.54
C GLU A 156 1.89 -10.76 25.16
N VAL A 157 2.36 -11.87 25.74
CA VAL A 157 3.76 -12.30 25.79
C VAL A 157 4.13 -12.97 24.48
N GLY A 158 4.51 -12.15 23.49
CA GLY A 158 5.16 -12.61 22.26
C GLY A 158 5.03 -11.64 21.09
N ALA A 159 3.91 -10.91 20.99
CA ALA A 159 3.63 -10.11 19.80
C ALA A 159 4.49 -8.84 19.68
N LYS A 160 4.99 -8.29 20.79
CA LYS A 160 5.79 -7.03 20.78
C LYS A 160 7.06 -7.15 19.95
N ASP A 161 7.75 -8.29 20.00
CA ASP A 161 9.02 -8.50 19.30
C ASP A 161 8.82 -8.88 17.82
N GLU A 162 7.70 -9.53 17.48
CA GLU A 162 7.40 -9.90 16.09
C GLU A 162 7.01 -8.72 15.20
N PHE A 163 6.41 -7.64 15.74
CA PHE A 163 6.00 -6.52 14.88
C PHE A 163 7.16 -5.83 14.18
N LEU A 164 8.32 -5.74 14.82
CA LEU A 164 9.51 -5.17 14.18
C LEU A 164 10.02 -6.10 13.07
N GLY A 165 10.01 -7.41 13.32
CA GLY A 165 10.35 -8.44 12.32
C GLY A 165 9.43 -8.38 11.10
N ILE A 166 8.11 -8.35 11.32
CA ILE A 166 7.11 -8.23 10.26
C ILE A 166 7.33 -6.94 9.45
N LYS A 167 7.55 -5.80 10.12
CA LYS A 167 7.78 -4.52 9.44
C LYS A 167 9.05 -4.55 8.59
N ASN A 168 10.13 -5.13 9.10
CA ASN A 168 11.40 -5.23 8.37
C ASN A 168 11.29 -6.16 7.16
N ALA A 169 10.69 -7.35 7.32
CA ALA A 169 10.49 -8.31 6.23
C ALA A 169 9.59 -7.72 5.14
N THR A 170 8.41 -7.21 5.52
CA THR A 170 7.47 -6.63 4.56
C THR A 170 8.01 -5.37 3.88
N GLN A 171 8.83 -4.57 4.56
CA GLN A 171 9.52 -3.44 3.93
C GLN A 171 10.50 -3.92 2.85
N ALA A 172 11.28 -4.97 3.13
CA ALA A 172 12.19 -5.55 2.14
C ALA A 172 11.44 -6.07 0.90
N ASP A 173 10.32 -6.77 1.10
CA ASP A 173 9.50 -7.29 -0.01
C ASP A 173 8.93 -6.17 -0.89
N VAL A 174 8.41 -5.09 -0.29
CA VAL A 174 7.87 -3.94 -1.03
C VAL A 174 8.98 -3.20 -1.80
N MET A 175 10.15 -3.01 -1.18
CA MET A 175 11.29 -2.41 -1.86
C MET A 175 11.78 -3.26 -3.03
N ALA A 176 11.85 -4.58 -2.84
CA ALA A 176 12.27 -5.51 -3.88
C ALA A 176 11.29 -5.49 -5.07
N ALA A 177 9.98 -5.46 -4.80
CA ALA A 177 8.98 -5.41 -5.86
C ALA A 177 8.99 -4.11 -6.67
N HIS A 178 9.38 -2.98 -6.05
CA HIS A 178 9.60 -1.72 -6.76
C HIS A 178 11.02 -1.55 -7.30
N ARG A 179 11.93 -2.48 -6.98
CA ARG A 179 13.33 -2.49 -7.40
C ARG A 179 14.08 -1.17 -7.09
N VAL A 180 13.64 -0.43 -6.07
CA VAL A 180 14.27 0.85 -5.67
C VAL A 180 15.30 0.60 -4.57
N PRO A 181 16.57 1.04 -4.75
CA PRO A 181 17.57 0.96 -3.69
C PRO A 181 17.14 1.72 -2.42
N PRO A 182 17.40 1.15 -1.23
CA PRO A 182 16.95 1.74 0.04
C PRO A 182 17.53 3.13 0.30
N GLN A 183 18.75 3.43 -0.20
CA GLN A 183 19.36 4.75 -0.04
C GLN A 183 18.55 5.85 -0.73
N LEU A 184 17.94 5.54 -1.89
CA LEU A 184 17.14 6.51 -2.65
C LEU A 184 15.78 6.77 -2.00
N LEU A 185 15.31 5.84 -1.18
CA LEU A 185 14.08 5.97 -0.38
C LEU A 185 14.31 6.71 0.94
N GLY A 186 15.54 7.15 1.24
CA GLY A 186 15.89 7.80 2.50
C GLY A 186 15.92 6.85 3.70
N ILE A 187 16.06 5.55 3.46
CA ILE A 187 16.20 4.56 4.54
C ILE A 187 17.62 4.67 5.11
N VAL A 188 17.72 4.65 6.43
CA VAL A 188 18.99 4.62 7.17
C VAL A 188 19.38 3.17 7.41
N PRO A 189 20.65 2.77 7.19
CA PRO A 189 21.07 1.39 7.40
C PRO A 189 20.99 1.01 8.88
N ALA A 190 20.80 -0.28 9.14
CA ALA A 190 20.84 -0.81 10.50
C ALA A 190 22.24 -0.60 11.14
N GLN A 191 22.31 -0.55 12.46
CA GLN A 191 23.58 -0.38 13.18
C GLN A 191 24.61 -1.44 12.74
N GLY A 192 25.83 -0.99 12.41
CA GLY A 192 26.90 -1.85 11.92
C GLY A 192 26.81 -2.21 10.44
N SER A 193 25.79 -1.75 9.72
CA SER A 193 25.69 -1.85 8.26
C SER A 193 25.91 -0.47 7.63
N ALA A 194 26.57 -0.44 6.47
CA ALA A 194 26.72 0.75 5.67
C ALA A 194 26.15 0.49 4.28
N PHE A 195 25.37 1.45 3.81
CA PHE A 195 25.04 1.51 2.40
C PHE A 195 26.25 1.97 1.60
N GLY A 196 26.42 1.42 0.39
CA GLY A 196 27.42 1.89 -0.56
C GLY A 196 27.16 3.33 -1.03
N ASN A 197 27.93 3.78 -2.01
CA ASN A 197 27.84 5.14 -2.54
C ASN A 197 26.44 5.41 -3.16
N PRO A 198 25.71 6.44 -2.72
CA PRO A 198 24.42 6.80 -3.29
C PRO A 198 24.45 7.14 -4.78
N LYS A 199 25.59 7.65 -5.30
CA LYS A 199 25.74 7.92 -6.74
C LYS A 199 25.66 6.63 -7.55
N ASP A 200 26.30 5.56 -7.09
CA ASP A 200 26.33 4.26 -7.76
C ASP A 200 24.94 3.61 -7.69
N ALA A 201 24.26 3.69 -6.53
CA ALA A 201 22.89 3.21 -6.39
C ALA A 201 21.91 3.95 -7.32
N THR A 202 22.08 5.27 -7.47
CA THR A 202 21.30 6.08 -8.42
C THR A 202 21.57 5.64 -9.86
N ALA A 203 22.82 5.33 -10.19
CA ALA A 203 23.19 4.89 -11.54
C ALA A 203 22.61 3.54 -11.89
N MET A 204 22.76 2.56 -11.00
CA MET A 204 22.17 1.25 -11.15
C MET A 204 20.65 1.33 -11.27
N PHE A 205 19.97 2.11 -10.42
CA PHE A 205 18.53 2.28 -10.49
C PHE A 205 18.10 2.91 -11.83
N PHE A 206 18.84 3.89 -12.34
CA PHE A 206 18.52 4.49 -13.62
C PHE A 206 18.64 3.48 -14.77
N GLU A 207 19.74 2.74 -14.84
CA GLU A 207 20.02 1.77 -15.91
C GLU A 207 19.07 0.55 -15.88
N LEU A 208 18.73 0.06 -14.69
CA LEU A 208 17.92 -1.15 -14.55
C LEU A 208 16.41 -0.89 -14.49
N GLU A 209 15.98 0.30 -14.05
CA GLU A 209 14.55 0.61 -13.88
C GLU A 209 14.08 1.74 -14.79
N ILE A 210 14.80 2.86 -14.82
CA ILE A 210 14.33 4.06 -15.52
C ILE A 210 14.50 3.90 -17.03
N GLU A 211 15.64 3.41 -17.52
CA GLU A 211 15.88 3.22 -18.96
C GLU A 211 14.91 2.22 -19.60
N PRO A 212 14.61 1.04 -19.01
CA PRO A 212 13.60 0.14 -19.56
C PRO A 212 12.20 0.76 -19.60
N ILE A 213 11.80 1.52 -18.58
CA ILE A 213 10.53 2.26 -18.60
C ILE A 213 10.56 3.32 -19.71
N GLN A 214 11.65 4.06 -19.87
CA GLN A 214 11.80 5.02 -20.97
C GLN A 214 11.66 4.33 -22.33
N ALA A 215 12.31 3.18 -22.53
CA ALA A 215 12.21 2.40 -23.75
C ALA A 215 10.77 1.94 -24.05
N ALA A 216 10.03 1.47 -23.04
CA ALA A 216 8.61 1.14 -23.21
C ALA A 216 7.76 2.35 -23.64
N PHE A 217 8.07 3.55 -23.13
CA PHE A 217 7.40 4.77 -23.55
C PHE A 217 7.81 5.23 -24.96
N LEU A 218 8.98 4.85 -25.47
CA LEU A 218 9.38 5.14 -26.85
C LEU A 218 8.57 4.33 -27.88
N GLU A 219 8.01 3.18 -27.50
CA GLU A 219 7.10 2.40 -28.38
C GLU A 219 5.88 3.22 -28.84
N VAL A 220 5.50 4.26 -28.09
CA VAL A 220 4.46 5.21 -28.50
C VAL A 220 4.81 5.88 -29.83
N ASN A 221 6.09 6.22 -30.04
CA ASN A 221 6.56 6.84 -31.28
C ASN A 221 6.36 5.88 -32.45
N ASP A 222 6.74 4.61 -32.27
CA ASP A 222 6.63 3.58 -33.30
C ASP A 222 5.16 3.33 -33.67
N ARG A 223 4.28 3.23 -32.66
CA ARG A 223 2.83 3.04 -32.88
C ARG A 223 2.17 4.23 -33.57
N LEU A 224 2.67 5.44 -33.35
CA LEU A 224 2.15 6.65 -33.99
C LEU A 224 2.86 6.99 -35.30
N GLY A 225 3.95 6.29 -35.64
CA GLY A 225 4.81 6.56 -36.79
C GLY A 225 5.47 7.94 -36.77
N GLN A 226 5.58 8.58 -35.60
CA GLN A 226 6.13 9.93 -35.44
C GLN A 226 6.78 10.11 -34.06
N GLU A 227 7.85 10.90 -33.98
CA GLU A 227 8.54 11.16 -32.71
C GLU A 227 7.73 12.15 -31.85
N VAL A 228 6.98 11.62 -30.87
CA VAL A 228 6.19 12.40 -29.91
C VAL A 228 6.82 12.45 -28.52
N ILE A 229 7.57 11.41 -28.14
CA ILE A 229 8.25 11.27 -26.86
C ILE A 229 9.75 11.21 -27.11
N ARG A 230 10.50 12.07 -26.41
CA ARG A 230 11.97 12.06 -26.41
C ARG A 230 12.49 12.30 -25.01
N PHE A 231 13.45 11.48 -24.59
CA PHE A 231 14.14 11.66 -23.32
C PHE A 231 15.42 12.47 -23.51
N ARG A 232 15.79 13.23 -22.48
CA ARG A 232 17.07 13.95 -22.47
C ARG A 232 18.19 12.93 -22.21
N PRO A 233 19.36 13.07 -22.87
CA PRO A 233 20.53 12.28 -22.53
C PRO A 233 20.86 12.42 -21.04
N ARG A 234 21.19 11.31 -20.40
CA ARG A 234 21.58 11.32 -18.99
C ARG A 234 22.96 11.97 -18.84
N THR A 235 23.01 13.11 -18.15
CA THR A 235 24.27 13.71 -17.70
C THR A 235 24.63 13.09 -16.35
N VAL A 236 25.56 12.14 -16.35
CA VAL A 236 26.14 11.63 -15.09
C VAL A 236 27.08 12.70 -14.56
N SER A 237 26.74 13.38 -13.46
CA SER A 237 27.72 14.25 -12.80
C SER A 237 28.79 13.36 -12.17
N ALA A 238 30.05 13.53 -12.57
CA ALA A 238 31.21 12.90 -11.94
C ALA A 238 31.21 13.07 -10.41
#